data_AF-A0A2X3BZS9-F1
#
_entry.id   AF-A0A2X3BZS9-F1
#
_cell.length_a   1.000
_cell.length_b   1.000
_cell.length_c   1.000
_cell.angle_alpha   90.00
_cell.angle_beta   90.00
_cell.angle_gamma   90.00
#
_symmetry.space_group_name_H-M   'P 1'
#
loop_
_entity.id
_entity.type
_entity.pdbx_description
1 polymer ?
#
loop_
_entity_poly.entity_id
_entity_poly.type
_entity_poly.pdbx_seq_one_letter_code
_entity_poly.pdbx_strand_id
1 'polypeptide(L)'
;MGVCTTSLCAVMGGDEIWETVCDHLGIGNGETTADGKVTLEAIECNAACDFAPVIMVNWEFFDNQTPQSAVKLVDDLRAGNPVQPTRGPNRVPTFKENEHLLAGFEDGLADEGDSAGVPTLLGKRIAAEKGWGIPSDPGWSAPEPKEGE
;
A
#
# COMPACT_ATOMS: atom_id res chain seq x y z
N MET A 1 -8.70 -8.32 2.42
CA MET A 1 -8.63 -6.97 1.82
C MET A 1 -8.90 -5.98 2.93
N GLY A 2 -7.90 -5.16 3.27
CA GLY A 2 -8.01 -4.16 4.31
C GLY A 2 -8.18 -2.77 3.72
N VAL A 3 -9.14 -1.98 4.20
CA VAL A 3 -9.32 -0.56 3.82
C VAL A 3 -8.85 0.31 4.97
N CYS A 4 -7.89 1.21 4.72
CA CYS A 4 -7.44 2.15 5.73
C CYS A 4 -8.52 3.21 5.99
N THR A 5 -9.02 3.27 7.22
CA THR A 5 -10.05 4.24 7.66
C THR A 5 -9.52 5.21 8.71
N THR A 6 -8.19 5.30 8.84
CA THR A 6 -7.54 6.25 9.76
C THR A 6 -7.43 7.64 9.17
N SER A 7 -7.16 8.63 10.03
CA SER A 7 -7.31 10.07 9.81
C SER A 7 -7.14 10.58 8.37
N LEU A 8 -5.99 10.37 7.74
CA LEU A 8 -5.78 10.92 6.39
C LEU A 8 -6.57 10.17 5.33
N CYS A 9 -6.60 8.83 5.38
CA CYS A 9 -7.40 8.06 4.43
C CYS A 9 -8.89 8.37 4.60
N ALA A 10 -9.40 8.46 5.83
CA ALA A 10 -10.77 8.88 6.10
C ALA A 10 -11.12 10.23 5.45
N VAL A 11 -10.26 11.25 5.64
CA VAL A 11 -10.43 12.58 5.00
C VAL A 11 -10.41 12.49 3.47
N MET A 12 -9.62 11.59 2.90
CA MET A 12 -9.46 11.44 1.45
C MET A 12 -10.49 10.50 0.80
N GLY A 13 -11.44 9.92 1.57
CA GLY A 13 -12.49 9.04 1.06
C GLY A 13 -12.37 7.56 1.43
N GLY A 14 -11.50 7.20 2.38
CA GLY A 14 -11.34 5.84 2.90
C GLY A 14 -12.62 5.29 3.55
N ASP A 15 -13.39 6.14 4.23
CA ASP A 15 -14.68 5.75 4.83
C ASP A 15 -15.73 5.46 3.73
N GLU A 16 -15.75 6.27 2.67
CA GLU A 16 -16.64 6.05 1.52
C GLU A 16 -16.31 4.75 0.79
N ILE A 17 -15.01 4.45 0.63
CA ILE A 17 -14.55 3.16 0.09
C ILE A 17 -15.01 2.01 0.99
N TRP A 18 -14.82 2.15 2.30
CA TRP A 18 -15.22 1.12 3.27
C TRP A 18 -16.71 0.81 3.17
N GLU A 19 -17.56 1.83 3.25
CA GLU A 19 -19.02 1.69 3.17
C GLU A 19 -19.44 1.06 1.84
N THR A 20 -18.90 1.56 0.73
CA THR A 20 -19.23 1.05 -0.61
C THR A 20 -18.90 -0.43 -0.77
N VAL A 21 -17.74 -0.86 -0.28
CA VAL A 21 -17.31 -2.26 -0.38
C VAL A 21 -18.12 -3.16 0.56
N CYS A 22 -18.42 -2.71 1.78
CA CYS A 22 -19.30 -3.44 2.71
C CYS A 22 -20.66 -3.69 2.07
N ASP A 23 -21.27 -2.64 1.50
CA ASP A 23 -22.58 -2.73 0.85
C ASP A 23 -22.55 -3.64 -0.38
N HIS A 24 -21.50 -3.56 -1.19
CA HIS A 24 -21.35 -4.38 -2.40
C HIS A 24 -21.19 -5.88 -2.08
N LEU A 25 -20.43 -6.21 -1.04
CA LEU A 25 -20.20 -7.60 -0.63
C LEU A 25 -21.27 -8.15 0.31
N GLY A 26 -22.01 -7.27 1.00
CA GLY A 26 -22.98 -7.63 2.03
C GLY A 26 -22.35 -8.22 3.29
N ILE A 27 -21.12 -7.82 3.62
CA ILE A 27 -20.36 -8.29 4.79
C ILE A 27 -19.75 -7.11 5.56
N GLY A 28 -19.49 -7.30 6.85
CA GLY A 28 -18.89 -6.31 7.74
C GLY A 28 -17.39 -6.55 8.03
N ASN A 29 -16.89 -5.85 9.05
CA ASN A 29 -15.50 -5.93 9.48
C ASN A 29 -15.15 -7.30 10.06
N GLY A 30 -14.08 -7.91 9.53
CA GLY A 30 -13.58 -9.22 9.93
C GLY A 30 -14.38 -10.39 9.36
N GLU A 31 -15.38 -10.13 8.53
CA GLU A 31 -16.21 -11.17 7.91
C GLU A 31 -15.63 -11.61 6.56
N THR A 32 -15.99 -12.83 6.15
CA THR A 32 -15.55 -13.43 4.89
C THR A 32 -16.74 -13.68 3.98
N THR A 33 -16.58 -13.41 2.69
CA THR A 33 -17.60 -13.71 1.68
C THR A 33 -17.96 -15.21 1.67
N ALA A 34 -19.19 -15.55 1.30
CA ALA A 34 -19.68 -16.94 1.31
C ALA A 34 -18.90 -17.90 0.39
N ASP A 35 -18.23 -17.36 -0.64
CA ASP A 35 -17.33 -18.11 -1.52
C ASP A 35 -15.93 -18.34 -0.92
N GLY A 36 -15.66 -17.80 0.29
CA GLY A 36 -14.41 -17.95 1.02
C GLY A 36 -13.23 -17.17 0.43
N LYS A 37 -13.47 -16.29 -0.55
CA LYS A 37 -12.39 -15.66 -1.32
C LYS A 37 -11.87 -14.36 -0.73
N VAL A 38 -12.72 -13.60 -0.04
CA VAL A 38 -12.36 -12.28 0.49
C VAL A 38 -12.81 -12.17 1.93
N THR A 39 -11.86 -11.90 2.82
CA THR A 39 -12.13 -11.34 4.14
C THR A 39 -11.96 -9.83 4.07
N LEU A 40 -12.93 -9.07 4.57
CA LEU A 40 -12.92 -7.61 4.55
C LEU A 40 -12.57 -7.05 5.93
N GLU A 41 -11.62 -6.13 6.00
CA GLU A 41 -11.16 -5.54 7.26
C GLU A 41 -11.07 -4.02 7.18
N ALA A 42 -11.62 -3.32 8.17
CA ALA A 42 -11.32 -1.92 8.41
C ALA A 42 -10.00 -1.88 9.17
N ILE A 43 -8.93 -1.48 8.50
CA ILE A 43 -7.58 -1.52 9.06
C ILE A 43 -7.13 -0.14 9.55
N GLU A 44 -6.21 -0.19 10.50
CA GLU A 44 -5.51 0.98 11.00
C GLU A 44 -4.44 1.49 10.02
N CYS A 45 -3.63 2.47 10.45
CA CYS A 45 -2.64 3.13 9.61
C CYS A 45 -1.51 2.18 9.15
N ASN A 46 -1.31 2.08 7.83
CA ASN A 46 -0.20 1.36 7.19
C ASN A 46 0.97 2.26 6.74
N ALA A 47 1.05 3.49 7.26
CA ALA A 47 2.11 4.46 6.96
C ALA A 47 2.31 4.83 5.47
N ALA A 48 1.28 4.65 4.64
CA ALA A 48 1.27 4.99 3.20
C ALA A 48 0.44 6.25 2.90
N CYS A 49 0.53 7.25 3.80
CA CYS A 49 -0.31 8.44 3.79
C CYS A 49 -0.10 9.33 2.55
N ASP A 50 1.09 9.31 1.95
CA ASP A 50 1.42 9.99 0.70
C ASP A 50 0.70 9.42 -0.53
N PHE A 51 0.01 8.29 -0.37
CA PHE A 51 -0.73 7.56 -1.39
C PHE A 51 -2.23 7.37 -1.06
N ALA A 52 -2.72 8.05 -0.01
CA ALA A 52 -4.11 7.92 0.44
C ALA A 52 -5.15 8.28 -0.65
N PRO A 53 -6.31 7.60 -0.70
CA PRO A 53 -6.72 6.46 0.13
C PRO A 53 -6.06 5.12 -0.25
N VAL A 54 -5.75 4.29 0.75
CA VAL A 54 -5.00 3.04 0.56
C VAL A 54 -5.84 1.82 0.93
N ILE A 55 -5.81 0.81 0.07
CA ILE A 55 -6.30 -0.55 0.31
C ILE A 55 -5.10 -1.51 0.33
N MET A 56 -5.17 -2.54 1.15
CA MET A 56 -4.19 -3.61 1.19
C MET A 56 -4.81 -4.96 0.85
N VAL A 57 -4.20 -5.71 -0.07
CA VAL A 57 -4.60 -7.08 -0.38
C VAL A 57 -3.38 -7.95 -0.21
N ASN A 58 -3.44 -8.90 0.74
CA ASN A 58 -2.35 -9.84 0.98
C ASN A 58 -0.99 -9.14 1.12
N TRP A 59 -0.92 -8.09 1.96
CA TRP A 59 0.26 -7.24 2.21
C TRP A 59 0.73 -6.36 1.05
N GLU A 60 0.05 -6.41 -0.08
CA GLU A 60 0.34 -5.55 -1.22
C GLU A 60 -0.54 -4.30 -1.24
N PHE A 61 0.06 -3.19 -1.69
CA PHE A 61 -0.55 -1.87 -1.65
C PHE A 61 -1.31 -1.50 -2.93
N PHE A 62 -2.54 -1.03 -2.74
CA PHE A 62 -3.38 -0.44 -3.76
C PHE A 62 -3.64 1.00 -3.35
N ASP A 63 -2.99 1.91 -4.08
CA ASP A 63 -2.88 3.32 -3.73
C ASP A 63 -3.88 4.17 -4.52
N ASN A 64 -4.15 5.39 -4.05
CA ASN A 64 -5.06 6.36 -4.68
C ASN A 64 -6.44 5.75 -5.03
N GLN A 65 -6.96 4.89 -4.15
CA GLN A 65 -8.17 4.14 -4.41
C GLN A 65 -9.41 5.04 -4.36
N THR A 66 -10.42 4.59 -5.08
CA THR A 66 -11.75 5.19 -5.15
C THR A 66 -12.79 4.09 -4.86
N PRO A 67 -14.03 4.45 -4.50
CA PRO A 67 -15.08 3.45 -4.33
C PRO A 67 -15.24 2.52 -5.54
N GLN A 68 -15.17 3.08 -6.76
CA GLN A 68 -15.31 2.32 -8.00
C GLN A 68 -14.12 1.38 -8.26
N SER A 69 -12.89 1.84 -8.02
CA SER A 69 -11.71 1.00 -8.19
C SER A 69 -11.64 -0.12 -7.14
N ALA A 70 -12.10 0.16 -5.91
CA ALA A 70 -12.18 -0.82 -4.83
C ALA A 70 -13.19 -1.94 -5.13
N VAL A 71 -14.38 -1.58 -5.62
CA VAL A 71 -15.39 -2.55 -6.07
C VAL A 71 -14.85 -3.41 -7.22
N LYS A 72 -14.21 -2.78 -8.21
CA LYS A 72 -13.58 -3.52 -9.31
C LYS A 72 -12.50 -4.49 -8.80
N LEU A 73 -11.64 -4.03 -7.89
CA LEU A 73 -10.57 -4.84 -7.30
C LEU A 73 -11.15 -6.09 -6.61
N VAL A 74 -12.19 -5.93 -5.79
CA VAL A 74 -12.78 -7.08 -5.10
C VAL A 74 -13.49 -8.04 -6.04
N ASP A 75 -14.15 -7.55 -7.08
CA ASP A 75 -14.77 -8.39 -8.10
C ASP A 75 -13.73 -9.19 -8.90
N ASP A 76 -12.61 -8.55 -9.28
CA ASP A 76 -11.51 -9.23 -9.96
C ASP A 76 -10.90 -10.33 -9.08
N LEU A 77 -10.66 -10.05 -7.80
CA LEU A 77 -10.17 -11.04 -6.83
C LEU A 77 -11.13 -12.23 -6.70
N ARG A 78 -12.44 -11.96 -6.61
CA ARG A 78 -13.46 -13.02 -6.51
C ARG A 78 -13.62 -13.80 -7.80
N ALA A 79 -13.42 -13.18 -8.96
CA ALA A 79 -13.41 -13.85 -10.26
C ALA A 79 -12.13 -14.66 -10.50
N GLY A 80 -11.05 -14.39 -9.75
CA GLY A 80 -9.73 -14.96 -9.98
C GLY A 80 -8.99 -14.31 -11.15
N ASN A 81 -9.38 -13.08 -11.50
CA ASN A 81 -8.66 -12.27 -12.47
C ASN A 81 -7.32 -11.83 -11.86
N PRO A 82 -6.25 -11.75 -12.66
CA PRO A 82 -4.98 -11.22 -12.17
C PRO A 82 -5.13 -9.75 -11.80
N VAL A 83 -4.68 -9.40 -10.59
CA VAL A 83 -4.61 -8.02 -10.11
C VAL A 83 -3.15 -7.68 -9.81
N GLN A 84 -2.80 -6.41 -10.03
CA GLN A 84 -1.46 -5.90 -9.78
C GLN A 84 -1.54 -4.77 -8.74
N PRO A 85 -0.66 -4.78 -7.73
CA PRO A 85 -0.60 -3.66 -6.80
C PRO A 85 -0.06 -2.42 -7.50
N THR A 86 -0.31 -1.25 -6.91
CA THR A 86 0.12 0.03 -7.51
C THR A 86 1.63 0.23 -7.38
N ARG A 87 2.23 -0.38 -6.36
CA ARG A 87 3.66 -0.44 -6.11
C ARG A 87 3.99 -1.75 -5.41
N GLY A 88 5.26 -2.13 -5.39
CA GLY A 88 5.68 -3.46 -4.99
C GLY A 88 5.82 -4.40 -6.18
N PRO A 89 5.79 -5.72 -5.95
CA PRO A 89 5.91 -6.71 -7.01
C PRO A 89 4.78 -6.69 -8.04
N ASN A 90 5.07 -7.17 -9.26
CA ASN A 90 4.12 -7.16 -10.40
C ASN A 90 2.92 -8.12 -10.26
N ARG A 91 2.70 -8.71 -9.09
CA ARG A 91 1.59 -9.63 -8.78
C ARG A 91 1.24 -9.56 -7.30
N VAL A 92 -0.03 -9.80 -6.98
CA VAL A 92 -0.44 -10.04 -5.60
C VAL A 92 -0.17 -11.51 -5.22
N PRO A 93 0.58 -11.78 -4.14
CA PRO A 93 0.81 -13.13 -3.67
C PRO A 93 -0.48 -13.76 -3.11
N THR A 94 -0.56 -15.08 -3.21
CA THR A 94 -1.59 -15.84 -2.52
C THR A 94 -1.33 -15.85 -1.02
N PHE A 95 -2.37 -16.11 -0.22
CA PHE A 95 -2.21 -16.24 1.23
C PHE A 95 -1.16 -17.30 1.61
N LYS A 96 -1.11 -18.41 0.88
CA LYS A 96 -0.13 -19.49 1.07
C LYS A 96 1.31 -19.05 0.76
N GLU A 97 1.52 -18.23 -0.27
CA GLU A 97 2.85 -17.66 -0.57
C GLU A 97 3.30 -16.73 0.57
N ASN A 98 2.38 -15.91 1.09
CA ASN A 98 2.68 -15.06 2.25
C ASN A 98 2.96 -15.85 3.53
N GLU A 99 2.23 -16.94 3.80
CA GLU A 99 2.55 -17.82 4.92
C GLU A 99 3.98 -18.37 4.83
N HIS A 100 4.45 -18.70 3.62
CA HIS A 100 5.82 -19.17 3.40
C HIS A 100 6.84 -18.05 3.65
N LEU A 101 6.58 -16.83 3.17
CA LEU A 101 7.40 -15.67 3.47
C LEU A 101 7.48 -15.37 4.97
N LEU A 102 6.32 -15.38 5.66
CA LEU A 102 6.24 -15.15 7.11
C LEU A 102 6.91 -16.26 7.93
N ALA A 103 7.03 -17.48 7.38
CA ALA A 103 7.81 -18.56 7.99
C ALA A 103 9.33 -18.38 7.82
N GLY A 104 9.78 -17.29 7.19
CA GLY A 104 11.19 -16.92 7.03
C GLY A 104 11.82 -17.36 5.71
N PHE A 105 11.02 -17.79 4.73
CA PHE A 105 11.51 -18.15 3.40
C PHE A 105 11.34 -16.97 2.43
N GLU A 106 12.42 -16.24 2.17
CA GLU A 106 12.40 -15.09 1.27
C GLU A 106 11.93 -15.46 -0.15
N ASP A 107 11.15 -14.57 -0.75
CA ASP A 107 10.63 -14.68 -2.11
C ASP A 107 11.42 -13.83 -3.12
N GLY A 108 12.33 -12.98 -2.64
CA GLY A 108 13.18 -12.11 -3.44
C GLY A 108 12.48 -10.86 -3.98
N LEU A 109 11.28 -10.51 -3.48
CA LEU A 109 10.45 -9.42 -4.01
C LEU A 109 10.49 -8.14 -3.18
N ALA A 110 11.18 -8.14 -2.04
CA ALA A 110 11.15 -7.06 -1.05
C ALA A 110 11.62 -5.69 -1.60
N ASP A 111 12.49 -5.68 -2.61
CA ASP A 111 13.06 -4.46 -3.20
C ASP A 111 12.35 -4.03 -4.51
N GLU A 112 11.23 -4.66 -4.87
CA GLU A 112 10.48 -4.28 -6.08
C GLU A 112 9.57 -3.06 -5.84
N GLY A 113 9.51 -2.18 -6.84
CA GLY A 113 8.61 -1.02 -6.85
C GLY A 113 9.08 0.19 -6.05
N ASP A 114 8.30 1.26 -6.12
CA ASP A 114 8.64 2.52 -5.44
C ASP A 114 8.40 2.45 -3.93
N SER A 115 9.39 2.88 -3.15
CA SER A 115 9.33 2.90 -1.69
C SER A 115 8.81 4.21 -1.10
N ALA A 116 8.74 5.29 -1.89
CA ALA A 116 8.34 6.62 -1.44
C ALA A 116 7.61 7.41 -2.52
N GLY A 117 6.51 8.07 -2.14
CA GLY A 117 5.76 8.94 -3.04
C GLY A 117 6.42 10.29 -3.29
N VAL A 118 5.94 10.98 -4.33
CA VAL A 118 6.39 12.34 -4.65
C VAL A 118 6.28 13.30 -3.45
N PRO A 119 5.21 13.31 -2.62
CA PRO A 119 5.12 14.16 -1.45
C PRO A 119 6.21 13.88 -0.41
N THR A 120 6.50 12.61 -0.14
CA THR A 120 7.54 12.17 0.81
C THR A 120 8.92 12.70 0.44
N LEU A 121 9.24 12.72 -0.86
CA LEU A 121 10.54 13.15 -1.36
C LEU A 121 10.65 14.68 -1.57
N LEU A 122 9.58 15.45 -1.37
CA LEU A 122 9.57 16.89 -1.67
C LEU A 122 10.61 17.67 -0.86
N GLY A 123 10.70 17.40 0.45
CA GLY A 123 11.68 18.07 1.32
C GLY A 123 13.12 17.81 0.87
N LYS A 124 13.43 16.57 0.46
CA LYS A 124 14.74 16.18 -0.08
C LYS A 124 15.09 16.95 -1.35
N ARG A 125 14.14 17.07 -2.29
CA ARG A 125 14.35 17.82 -3.55
C ARG A 125 14.61 19.31 -3.28
N ILE A 126 13.78 19.94 -2.45
CA ILE A 126 13.96 21.35 -2.08
C ILE A 126 15.32 21.59 -1.41
N ALA A 127 15.74 20.68 -0.53
CA ALA A 127 17.04 20.77 0.13
C ALA A 127 18.19 20.73 -0.90
N ALA A 128 18.14 19.80 -1.86
CA ALA A 128 19.13 19.72 -2.92
C ALA A 128 19.16 20.98 -3.80
N GLU A 129 18.00 21.47 -4.24
CA GLU A 129 17.87 22.68 -5.07
C GLU A 129 18.45 23.93 -4.38
N LYS A 130 18.32 24.02 -3.05
CA LYS A 130 18.80 25.16 -2.26
C LYS A 130 20.19 24.96 -1.68
N GLY A 131 20.83 23.82 -1.92
CA GLY A 131 22.10 23.46 -1.30
C GLY A 131 22.02 23.37 0.24
N TRP A 132 20.84 23.04 0.78
CA TRP A 132 20.65 22.81 2.20
C TRP A 132 21.22 21.43 2.56
N GLY A 133 22.31 21.43 3.31
CA GLY A 133 22.86 20.24 3.95
C GLY A 133 22.73 20.35 5.47
N ILE A 134 22.98 19.24 6.14
CA ILE A 134 23.29 19.28 7.57
C ILE A 134 24.53 20.19 7.73
N PRO A 135 24.51 21.21 8.61
CA PRO A 135 25.71 21.97 8.93
C PRO A 135 26.79 20.96 9.29
N SER A 136 27.95 21.02 8.62
CA SER A 136 29.02 20.02 8.75
C SER A 136 29.25 19.67 10.23
N ASP A 137 28.72 18.53 10.67
CA ASP A 137 29.07 17.94 11.94
C ASP A 137 30.51 17.45 11.75
N PRO A 138 31.50 17.90 12.54
CA PRO A 138 32.90 17.53 12.36
C PRO A 138 33.19 16.01 12.43
N GLY A 139 32.19 15.17 12.72
CA GLY A 139 32.30 13.71 12.75
C GLY A 139 31.41 12.93 11.77
N TRP A 140 30.60 13.57 10.91
CA TRP A 140 29.68 12.84 10.00
C TRP A 140 29.95 13.15 8.52
N SER A 141 30.21 12.11 7.73
CA SER A 141 30.36 12.18 6.27
C SER A 141 29.16 11.51 5.59
N ALA A 142 28.51 12.22 4.66
CA ALA A 142 27.43 11.67 3.85
C ALA A 142 27.94 10.49 2.99
N PRO A 143 27.12 9.45 2.76
CA PRO A 143 27.45 8.40 1.79
C PRO A 143 27.55 9.01 0.39
N GLU A 144 28.55 8.61 -0.39
CA GLU A 144 28.65 9.03 -1.79
C GLU A 144 27.45 8.51 -2.59
N PRO A 145 26.86 9.35 -3.47
CA PRO A 145 25.81 8.89 -4.36
C PRO A 145 26.34 7.75 -5.25
N LYS A 146 25.60 6.65 -5.34
CA LYS A 146 25.90 5.60 -6.31
C LYS A 146 25.63 6.15 -7.71
N GLU A 147 26.58 6.03 -8.62
CA GLU A 147 26.37 6.36 -10.03
C GLU A 147 25.24 5.49 -10.60
N GLY A 148 24.16 6.11 -11.06
CA GLY A 148 23.14 5.46 -11.89
C GLY A 148 21.69 5.45 -11.37
N GLU A 149 21.36 6.14 -10.27
CA GLU A 149 19.96 6.35 -9.82
C GLU A 149 19.41 7.73 -10.19
#